data_AF-A0A959Y857-F1
#
_entry.id   AF-A0A959Y857-F1
#
_cell.length_a   1.000
_cell.length_b   1.000
_cell.length_c   1.000
_cell.angle_alpha   90.00
_cell.angle_beta   90.00
_cell.angle_gamma   90.00
#
_symmetry.space_group_name_H-M   'P 1'
#
loop_
_entity.id
_entity.type
_entity.pdbx_description
1 polymer ?
#
loop_
_entity_poly.entity_id
_entity_poly.type
_entity_poly.pdbx_seq_one_letter_code
_entity_poly.pdbx_strand_id
1 'polypeptide(L)' 'AITFQDLSFHVALPFRKGGEFRVFGLGGTSSNVFEAKEDTADWEFDKDGSDITYTGRTGAVGGTLRLP' A
#
# COMPACT_ATOMS: atom_id res chain seq x y z
N ALA A 1 -14.80 7.52 4.40
CA ALA A 1 -14.76 6.07 4.05
C ALA A 1 -13.33 5.64 3.69
N ILE A 2 -12.93 4.41 4.02
CA ILE A 2 -11.59 3.86 3.73
C ILE A 2 -11.67 2.82 2.60
N THR A 3 -10.82 2.95 1.59
CA THR A 3 -10.70 2.00 0.47
C THR A 3 -9.25 1.57 0.28
N PHE A 4 -9.02 0.30 -0.05
CA PHE A 4 -7.69 -0.24 -0.32
C PHE A 4 -7.73 -1.31 -1.42
N GLN A 5 -6.64 -1.44 -2.16
CA GLN A 5 -6.41 -2.48 -3.16
C GLN A 5 -4.93 -2.84 -3.16
N ASP A 6 -4.63 -4.09 -2.81
CA ASP A 6 -3.26 -4.60 -2.70
C ASP A 6 -3.08 -5.84 -3.58
N LEU A 7 -1.87 -6.00 -4.14
CA LEU A 7 -1.43 -7.16 -4.88
C LEU A 7 -0.04 -7.56 -4.38
N SER A 8 0.16 -8.86 -4.14
CA SER A 8 1.46 -9.41 -3.81
C SER A 8 1.75 -10.68 -4.60
N PHE A 9 3.04 -10.91 -4.87
CA PHE A 9 3.54 -12.14 -5.47
C PHE A 9 4.86 -12.55 -4.84
N HIS A 10 5.13 -13.85 -4.83
CA HIS A 10 6.40 -14.42 -4.48
C HIS A 10 6.66 -15.63 -5.38
N VAL A 11 7.80 -15.62 -6.09
CA VAL A 11 8.15 -16.63 -7.07
C VAL A 11 9.55 -17.16 -6.76
N ALA A 12 9.67 -18.48 -6.68
CA ALA A 12 10.95 -19.17 -6.53
C ALA A 12 11.20 -20.05 -7.77
N LEU A 13 12.36 -19.87 -8.39
CA LEU A 13 12.77 -20.59 -9.59
C LEU A 13 14.10 -21.31 -9.35
N PRO A 14 14.27 -22.54 -9.85
CA PRO A 14 15.56 -23.21 -9.81
C PRO A 14 16.59 -22.43 -10.64
N PHE A 15 17.78 -22.23 -10.09
CA PHE A 15 18.94 -21.66 -10.77
C PHE A 15 20.05 -22.71 -10.88
N ARG A 16 20.95 -22.57 -11.86
CA ARG A 16 21.91 -23.61 -12.27
C ARG A 16 22.58 -24.35 -11.11
N LYS A 17 22.83 -25.66 -11.30
CA LYS A 17 23.59 -26.54 -10.38
C LYS A 17 23.08 -26.53 -8.92
N GLY A 18 21.76 -26.45 -8.72
CA GLY A 18 21.16 -26.48 -7.37
C GLY A 18 21.10 -25.12 -6.68
N GLY A 19 21.41 -24.03 -7.40
CA GLY A 19 21.10 -22.68 -6.96
C GLY A 19 19.59 -22.39 -7.02
N GLU A 20 19.20 -21.26 -6.46
CA GLU A 20 17.80 -20.84 -6.41
C GLU A 20 17.70 -19.33 -6.53
N PHE A 21 16.77 -18.87 -7.36
CA PHE A 21 16.46 -17.46 -7.50
C PHE A 21 15.05 -17.20 -6.98
N ARG A 22 14.92 -16.29 -6.03
CA ARG A 22 13.63 -15.89 -5.46
C ARG A 22 13.39 -14.42 -5.69
N VAL A 23 12.17 -14.08 -6.06
CA VAL A 23 11.71 -12.69 -6.20
C VAL A 23 10.37 -12.54 -5.54
N PHE A 24 10.15 -11.36 -4.96
CA PHE A 24 8.86 -10.98 -4.43
C PHE A 24 8.54 -9.54 -4.77
N GLY A 25 7.26 -9.24 -4.76
CA GLY A 25 6.76 -7.88 -4.88
C GLY A 25 5.45 -7.72 -4.14
N LEU A 26 5.24 -6.52 -3.62
CA LEU A 26 3.94 -6.05 -3.18
C LEU A 26 3.72 -4.64 -3.70
N GLY A 27 2.47 -4.34 -4.01
CA GLY A 27 2.05 -3.02 -4.43
C GLY A 27 0.59 -2.80 -4.04
N GLY A 28 0.25 -1.57 -3.73
CA GLY A 28 -1.10 -1.25 -3.32
C GLY A 28 -1.41 0.23 -3.36
N THR A 29 -2.70 0.52 -3.40
CA THR A 29 -3.25 1.87 -3.34
C THR A 29 -4.32 1.92 -2.25
N SER A 30 -4.36 3.03 -1.53
CA SER A 30 -5.38 3.28 -0.52
C SER A 30 -5.92 4.69 -0.62
N SER A 31 -7.14 4.90 -0.13
CA SER A 31 -7.69 6.22 0.08
C SER A 31 -8.48 6.28 1.39
N ASN A 32 -8.52 7.47 1.96
CA ASN A 32 -9.40 7.78 3.08
C ASN A 32 -10.06 9.13 2.81
N VAL A 33 -11.38 9.13 2.81
CA VAL A 33 -12.22 10.32 2.62
C VAL A 33 -12.74 10.76 3.98
N PHE A 34 -12.42 11.99 4.36
CA PHE A 34 -13.02 12.72 5.46
C PHE A 34 -13.95 13.75 4.85
N GLU A 35 -15.23 13.63 5.16
CA GLU A 35 -16.25 14.59 4.74
C GLU A 35 -16.31 15.73 5.75
N ALA A 36 -16.52 16.95 5.26
CA ALA A 36 -16.69 18.12 6.11
C ALA A 36 -17.92 17.94 7.01
N LYS A 37 -17.81 18.38 8.27
CA LYS A 37 -18.95 18.47 9.18
C LYS A 37 -19.80 19.67 8.76
N GLU A 38 -21.07 19.43 8.44
CA GLU A 38 -21.98 20.49 7.99
C GLU A 38 -22.31 21.51 9.08
N ASP A 39 -22.41 21.06 10.35
CA ASP A 39 -22.64 21.93 11.50
C ASP A 39 -21.32 22.42 12.10
N THR A 40 -21.17 23.75 12.17
CA THR A 40 -19.98 24.39 12.75
C THR A 40 -19.90 24.25 14.26
N ALA A 41 -21.01 23.94 14.94
CA ALA A 41 -21.02 23.62 16.36
C ALA A 41 -20.28 22.30 16.65
N ASP A 42 -20.16 21.41 15.66
CA ASP A 42 -19.45 20.13 15.79
C ASP A 42 -17.96 20.24 15.42
N TRP A 43 -17.47 21.43 15.06
CA TRP A 43 -16.08 21.63 14.68
C TRP A 43 -15.18 21.68 15.92
N GLU A 44 -14.31 20.69 16.04
CA GLU A 44 -13.27 20.65 17.08
C GLU A 44 -11.93 21.16 16.55
N PHE A 45 -11.73 21.06 15.24
CA PHE A 45 -10.51 21.48 14.55
C PHE A 45 -10.85 22.25 13.26
N ASP A 46 -9.97 23.16 12.83
CA ASP A 46 -10.14 23.97 11.61
C ASP A 46 -10.38 23.13 10.34
N LYS A 47 -9.78 21.92 10.30
CA LYS A 47 -9.95 20.97 9.19
C LYS A 47 -11.35 20.36 9.10
N ASP A 48 -12.18 20.44 10.14
CA ASP A 48 -13.50 19.79 10.19
C ASP A 48 -14.47 20.41 9.19
N GLY A 49 -14.23 21.64 8.74
CA GLY A 49 -14.98 22.30 7.68
C GLY A 49 -14.54 21.98 6.25
N SER A 50 -13.59 21.06 6.07
CA SER A 50 -13.00 20.77 4.77
C SER A 50 -13.16 19.30 4.39
N ASP A 51 -13.55 19.05 3.16
CA ASP A 51 -13.46 17.72 2.57
C ASP A 51 -11.98 17.37 2.30
N ILE A 52 -11.53 16.26 2.88
CA ILE A 52 -10.13 15.81 2.75
C ILE A 52 -10.13 14.41 2.16
N THR A 53 -9.53 14.29 0.97
CA THR A 53 -9.23 13.00 0.37
C THR A 53 -7.75 12.71 0.50
N TYR A 54 -7.38 11.80 1.40
CA TYR A 54 -6.03 11.26 1.48
C TYR A 54 -5.88 10.07 0.54
N THR A 55 -4.78 9.99 -0.21
CA THR A 55 -4.45 8.84 -1.04
C THR A 55 -3.04 8.35 -0.75
N GLY A 56 -2.88 7.02 -0.66
CA GLY A 56 -1.63 6.34 -0.39
C GLY A 56 -1.26 5.41 -1.54
N ARG A 57 0.03 5.32 -1.84
CA ARG A 57 0.60 4.32 -2.75
C ARG A 57 1.77 3.66 -2.05
N THR A 58 1.79 2.33 -2.05
CA THR A 58 2.85 1.54 -1.42
C THR A 58 3.40 0.55 -2.43
N GLY A 59 4.71 0.33 -2.38
CA GLY A 59 5.38 -0.65 -3.21
C GLY A 59 6.66 -1.13 -2.55
N ALA A 60 6.92 -2.43 -2.63
CA ALA A 60 8.20 -3.01 -2.27
C ALA A 60 8.49 -4.20 -3.20
N VAL A 61 9.76 -4.33 -3.56
CA VAL A 61 10.26 -5.44 -4.39
C VAL A 61 11.58 -5.90 -3.82
N GLY A 62 11.86 -7.19 -3.96
CA GLY A 62 13.11 -7.75 -3.52
C GLY A 62 13.40 -9.09 -4.16
N GLY A 63 14.64 -9.52 -4.03
CA GLY A 63 15.05 -10.81 -4.53
C GLY A 63 16.29 -11.33 -3.83
N THR A 64 16.46 -12.64 -3.88
CA THR A 64 17.65 -13.32 -3.36
C THR A 64 18.14 -14.33 -4.39
N LEU A 65 19.46 -14.44 -4.51
CA LEU A 65 20.13 -15.46 -5.29
C LEU A 65 20.92 -16.34 -4.33
N ARG A 66 20.58 -17.63 -4.30
CA ARG A 66 21.37 -18.66 -3.63
C ARG A 66 22.21 -19.37 -4.67
N LEU A 67 23.52 -19.37 -4.46
CA LEU A 67 24.47 -20.19 -5.20
C LEU A 67 24.68 -21.53 -4.47
N PRO A 68 25.06 -22.60 -5.18
CA PRO A 68 25.41 -23.87 -4.57
C PRO A 68 26.64 -23.77 -3.67
#